data_AF-A0A8C3ISB3-F1
#
_entry.id   AF-A0A8C3ISB3-F1
#
_cell.length_a   1.000
_cell.length_b   1.000
_cell.length_c   1.000
_cell.angle_alpha   90.00
_cell.angle_beta   90.00
_cell.angle_gamma   90.00
#
_symmetry.space_group_name_H-M   'P 1'
#
loop_
_entity.id
_entity.type
_entity.pdbx_description
1 polymer ?
#
loop_
_entity_poly.entity_id
_entity_poly.type
_entity_poly.pdbx_seq_one_letter_code
_entity_poly.pdbx_strand_id
1 'polypeptide(L)'
;MYFYQPASLSCSPHLACCSTDQEEHIEEIEEAVETPAEEHEDEAKEKEGGEGEREQESGEGESKPKPKLFMPNLVPPKIPGGEKVDFDDIHRKRMEKDLNELQGLIDAHFENRKKEEEELISLKDRIEHRRAERAEQQRIRSEREKERQARVAEERARREEEEARKKAEEDARKKKAFSNMLHFGGYLQKTEKKSGKKQTEREKKKKILSERRKPLNIDHLNEDKLRDKAKELWQSIHDLEAEKFELQEKFKRQKYEVRVVLTSASPCGPISAVGRRLRLLYPA
;
A
#
# COMPACT_ATOMS: atom_id res chain seq x y z
N MET A 1 -31.89 -75.78 29.29
CA MET A 1 -32.60 -75.16 28.15
C MET A 1 -31.74 -74.04 27.60
N TYR A 2 -31.63 -73.95 26.28
CA TYR A 2 -31.02 -72.85 25.56
C TYR A 2 -31.68 -71.52 25.95
N PHE A 3 -30.92 -70.43 26.11
CA PHE A 3 -31.02 -69.28 25.19
C PHE A 3 -29.91 -68.25 25.41
N TYR A 4 -29.50 -67.71 24.28
CA TYR A 4 -28.46 -66.74 23.94
C TYR A 4 -28.72 -65.33 24.53
N GLN A 5 -27.65 -64.73 25.10
CA GLN A 5 -27.13 -63.32 25.12
C GLN A 5 -27.94 -62.14 24.51
N PRO A 6 -27.52 -60.83 24.65
CA PRO A 6 -26.45 -60.21 25.48
C PRO A 6 -26.77 -58.79 26.07
N ALA A 7 -25.73 -58.19 26.67
CA ALA A 7 -25.39 -56.75 26.72
C ALA A 7 -25.89 -55.91 27.91
N SER A 8 -24.96 -55.38 28.72
CA SER A 8 -24.56 -53.96 28.64
C SER A 8 -23.67 -53.53 29.83
N LEU A 9 -22.52 -52.93 29.49
CA LEU A 9 -21.87 -51.78 30.13
C LEU A 9 -21.46 -51.89 31.61
N SER A 10 -20.17 -52.17 31.80
CA SER A 10 -19.39 -51.92 33.01
C SER A 10 -19.08 -50.42 33.19
N CYS A 11 -19.66 -49.85 34.24
CA CYS A 11 -19.04 -49.03 35.28
C CYS A 11 -17.54 -48.63 35.11
N SER A 12 -17.23 -47.33 35.07
CA SER A 12 -16.50 -46.65 36.18
C SER A 12 -16.12 -45.18 35.87
N PRO A 13 -15.83 -44.38 36.92
CA PRO A 13 -15.94 -42.92 36.94
C PRO A 13 -14.60 -42.17 37.18
N HIS A 14 -14.71 -40.84 37.15
CA HIS A 14 -14.01 -39.87 38.01
C HIS A 14 -12.59 -39.40 37.65
N LEU A 15 -12.39 -38.10 37.95
CA LEU A 15 -11.16 -37.26 38.00
C LEU A 15 -10.86 -36.49 36.71
N ALA A 16 -10.47 -35.22 36.72
CA ALA A 16 -10.36 -34.17 37.74
C ALA A 16 -9.95 -32.89 37.00
N CYS A 17 -10.22 -31.73 37.61
CA CYS A 17 -9.69 -30.42 37.22
C CYS A 17 -8.22 -30.43 36.78
N CYS A 18 -7.87 -29.63 35.77
CA CYS A 18 -6.61 -28.89 35.81
C CYS A 18 -6.71 -27.56 35.07
N SER A 19 -6.46 -26.52 35.86
CA SER A 19 -6.13 -25.14 35.57
C SER A 19 -4.98 -25.00 34.56
N THR A 20 -4.98 -23.90 33.80
CA THR A 20 -3.94 -22.83 33.75
C THR A 20 -3.84 -22.21 32.35
N ASP A 21 -3.93 -20.88 32.34
CA ASP A 21 -3.17 -19.94 31.51
C ASP A 21 -3.43 -19.94 29.99
N GLN A 22 -4.42 -19.13 29.59
CA GLN A 22 -4.43 -18.47 28.28
C GLN A 22 -4.04 -17.00 28.47
N GLU A 23 -2.76 -16.70 28.26
CA GLU A 23 -2.34 -15.41 27.71
C GLU A 23 -2.41 -15.53 26.18
N GLU A 24 -3.19 -14.67 25.53
CA GLU A 24 -2.79 -13.93 24.33
C GLU A 24 -3.96 -13.02 23.89
N HIS A 25 -3.74 -11.71 24.09
CA HIS A 25 -3.88 -10.66 23.08
C HIS A 25 -5.13 -10.67 22.19
N ILE A 26 -5.94 -9.61 22.27
CA ILE A 26 -6.17 -8.64 21.17
C ILE A 26 -7.07 -7.52 21.69
N GLU A 27 -6.69 -6.31 21.29
CA GLU A 27 -7.35 -5.04 21.51
C GLU A 27 -8.81 -5.05 20.98
N GLU A 28 -9.74 -4.66 21.85
CA GLU A 28 -11.08 -4.22 21.45
C GLU A 28 -10.97 -2.75 21.02
N ILE A 29 -11.04 -2.51 19.71
CA ILE A 29 -11.31 -1.21 19.12
C ILE A 29 -12.82 -1.18 18.85
N GLU A 30 -13.57 -0.49 19.69
CA GLU A 30 -14.95 -0.07 19.39
C GLU A 30 -14.94 1.40 18.95
N GLU A 31 -15.27 1.56 17.67
CA GLU A 31 -16.29 2.48 17.15
C GLU A 31 -16.19 4.00 17.45
N ALA A 32 -15.70 4.74 16.44
CA ALA A 32 -16.38 5.93 15.93
C ALA A 32 -15.79 6.28 14.55
N VAL A 33 -16.51 5.87 13.50
CA VAL A 33 -16.31 6.31 12.12
C VAL A 33 -16.99 7.67 11.98
N GLU A 34 -16.22 8.71 11.69
CA GLU A 34 -16.73 9.92 11.03
C GLU A 34 -16.05 10.04 9.67
N THR A 35 -16.85 9.79 8.62
CA THR A 35 -16.59 10.26 7.25
C THR A 35 -16.68 11.78 7.21
N PRO A 36 -15.90 12.45 6.34
CA PRO A 36 -16.57 12.87 5.10
C PRO A 36 -15.67 12.76 3.86
N ALA A 37 -16.25 12.20 2.81
CA ALA A 37 -16.01 12.65 1.46
C ALA A 37 -17.03 13.76 1.19
N GLU A 38 -16.57 14.94 0.79
CA GLU A 38 -17.35 15.80 -0.10
C GLU A 38 -16.39 16.71 -0.88
N GLU A 39 -16.54 16.65 -2.19
CA GLU A 39 -16.15 17.67 -3.14
C GLU A 39 -16.86 18.97 -2.74
N HIS A 40 -16.15 20.10 -2.71
CA HIS A 40 -16.83 21.38 -2.69
C HIS A 40 -16.14 22.38 -3.60
N GLU A 41 -16.97 22.90 -4.50
CA GLU A 41 -16.75 24.01 -5.39
C GLU A 41 -16.38 25.27 -4.59
N ASP A 42 -15.40 26.02 -5.09
CA ASP A 42 -15.07 27.37 -4.60
C ASP A 42 -16.10 28.35 -5.18
N GLU A 43 -17.16 28.61 -4.42
CA GLU A 43 -18.07 29.74 -4.62
C GLU A 43 -18.00 30.71 -3.42
N ALA A 44 -18.21 31.98 -3.73
CA ALA A 44 -18.00 33.15 -2.90
C ALA A 44 -18.71 33.13 -1.53
N LYS A 45 -18.11 33.80 -0.54
CA LYS A 45 -18.91 34.43 0.52
C LYS A 45 -18.31 35.73 1.07
N GLU A 46 -19.18 36.73 1.03
CA GLU A 46 -19.11 38.06 1.61
C GLU A 46 -18.83 38.05 3.12
N LYS A 47 -18.15 39.09 3.59
CA LYS A 47 -18.21 39.52 5.00
C LYS A 47 -19.08 40.77 5.09
N GLU A 48 -20.21 40.64 5.76
CA GLU A 48 -20.97 41.75 6.32
C GLU A 48 -20.21 42.41 7.48
N GLY A 49 -20.22 43.74 7.50
CA GLY A 49 -19.94 44.58 8.66
C GLY A 49 -21.02 45.66 8.71
N GLY A 50 -21.95 45.53 9.65
CA GLY A 50 -22.98 46.53 9.94
C GLY A 50 -22.71 47.14 11.32
N GLU A 51 -22.67 48.47 11.38
CA GLU A 51 -22.74 49.22 12.64
C GLU A 51 -23.94 50.18 12.54
N GLY A 52 -24.84 50.05 13.52
CA GLY A 52 -26.11 50.76 13.62
C GLY A 52 -26.05 52.01 14.50
N GLU A 53 -26.95 52.93 14.17
CA GLU A 53 -27.27 54.20 14.83
C GLU A 53 -27.78 54.04 16.28
N ARG A 54 -27.64 55.08 17.13
CA ARG A 54 -28.78 55.88 17.68
C ARG A 54 -28.37 57.04 18.64
N GLU A 55 -28.89 58.23 18.30
CA GLU A 55 -29.36 59.43 19.07
C GLU A 55 -28.53 60.07 20.22
N GLN A 56 -28.30 61.40 20.11
CA GLN A 56 -28.87 62.44 21.00
C GLN A 56 -28.68 63.88 20.46
N GLU A 57 -29.38 64.82 21.08
CA GLU A 57 -30.10 65.99 20.56
C GLU A 57 -29.38 67.36 20.72
N SER A 58 -29.72 68.34 19.86
CA SER A 58 -29.78 69.82 20.06
C SER A 58 -29.75 70.47 18.66
N GLY A 59 -30.46 71.52 18.28
CA GLY A 59 -31.19 72.58 18.96
C GLY A 59 -30.95 73.86 18.15
N GLU A 60 -32.00 74.35 17.47
CA GLU A 60 -32.22 75.73 16.97
C GLU A 60 -31.34 76.35 15.84
N GLY A 61 -32.03 76.86 14.81
CA GLY A 61 -31.88 78.28 14.41
C GLY A 61 -31.08 78.66 13.16
N GLU A 62 -31.69 79.52 12.33
CA GLU A 62 -31.08 80.54 11.44
C GLU A 62 -30.70 80.22 9.96
N SER A 63 -31.70 80.45 9.08
CA SER A 63 -31.72 81.37 7.92
C SER A 63 -30.60 81.43 6.82
N LYS A 64 -30.99 80.94 5.61
CA LYS A 64 -30.71 81.45 4.21
C LYS A 64 -29.24 81.52 3.67
N PRO A 65 -29.01 81.58 2.32
CA PRO A 65 -29.83 81.15 1.17
C PRO A 65 -29.08 80.19 0.17
N LYS A 66 -29.85 79.54 -0.71
CA LYS A 66 -29.37 78.67 -1.82
C LYS A 66 -28.52 79.44 -2.86
N PRO A 67 -27.38 78.90 -3.34
CA PRO A 67 -26.75 79.39 -4.56
C PRO A 67 -27.53 78.90 -5.78
N LYS A 68 -28.09 79.84 -6.56
CA LYS A 68 -28.67 79.55 -7.87
C LYS A 68 -27.54 79.20 -8.83
N LEU A 69 -27.47 77.94 -9.27
CA LEU A 69 -26.67 77.56 -10.43
C LEU A 69 -27.27 78.24 -11.67
N PHE A 70 -26.49 79.16 -12.22
CA PHE A 70 -26.80 79.89 -13.44
C PHE A 70 -26.70 78.91 -14.61
N MET A 71 -27.85 78.39 -15.08
CA MET A 71 -27.90 77.68 -16.36
C MET A 71 -27.65 78.69 -17.48
N PRO A 72 -26.60 78.57 -18.30
CA PRO A 72 -26.45 79.41 -19.47
C PRO A 72 -27.59 79.06 -20.45
N ASN A 73 -28.38 80.06 -20.82
CA ASN A 73 -29.40 79.95 -21.86
C ASN A 73 -28.76 79.41 -23.14
N LEU A 74 -29.16 78.19 -23.54
CA LEU A 74 -28.90 77.66 -24.89
C LEU A 74 -29.66 78.54 -25.89
N VAL A 75 -28.94 79.49 -26.49
CA VAL A 75 -29.34 80.12 -27.73
C VAL A 75 -29.41 79.02 -28.80
N PRO A 76 -30.55 78.82 -29.49
CA PRO A 76 -30.59 77.91 -30.63
C PRO A 76 -29.55 78.39 -31.65
N PRO A 77 -28.58 77.55 -32.05
CA PRO A 77 -27.55 77.98 -32.98
C PRO A 77 -28.21 78.46 -34.26
N LYS A 78 -28.03 79.76 -34.56
CA LYS A 78 -28.38 80.34 -35.85
C LYS A 78 -27.55 79.60 -36.90
N ILE A 79 -28.19 78.83 -37.77
CA ILE A 79 -27.57 78.26 -38.97
C ILE A 79 -27.27 79.44 -39.91
N PRO A 80 -26.01 79.84 -40.13
CA PRO A 80 -25.67 80.83 -41.14
C PRO A 80 -25.72 80.13 -42.51
N GLY A 81 -26.65 80.60 -43.34
CA GLY A 81 -26.67 80.48 -44.80
C GLY A 81 -25.99 79.28 -45.47
N GLY A 82 -26.80 78.32 -45.91
CA GLY A 82 -26.76 77.87 -47.31
C GLY A 82 -25.47 77.23 -47.85
N GLU A 83 -24.65 76.59 -47.02
CA GLU A 83 -23.76 75.54 -47.52
C GLU A 83 -24.60 74.28 -47.66
N LYS A 84 -24.68 73.75 -48.88
CA LYS A 84 -25.47 72.57 -49.21
C LYS A 84 -24.95 71.43 -48.34
N VAL A 85 -25.68 71.10 -47.29
CA VAL A 85 -25.39 69.95 -46.44
C VAL A 85 -25.62 68.73 -47.33
N ASP A 86 -24.54 68.20 -47.90
CA ASP A 86 -24.59 67.02 -48.73
C ASP A 86 -24.93 65.83 -47.82
N PHE A 87 -26.19 65.39 -47.89
CA PHE A 87 -26.68 64.24 -47.12
C PHE A 87 -25.87 62.97 -47.41
N ASP A 88 -25.35 62.83 -48.63
CA ASP A 88 -24.43 61.76 -49.00
C ASP A 88 -23.10 61.86 -48.25
N ASP A 89 -22.61 63.07 -47.96
CA ASP A 89 -21.39 63.29 -47.19
C ASP A 89 -21.58 62.94 -45.71
N ILE A 90 -22.73 63.30 -45.13
CA ILE A 90 -23.11 62.87 -43.78
C ILE A 90 -23.21 61.34 -43.71
N HIS A 91 -23.80 60.71 -44.71
CA HIS A 91 -23.93 59.25 -44.74
C HIS A 91 -22.57 58.57 -44.87
N ARG A 92 -21.68 59.04 -45.74
CA ARG A 92 -20.30 58.54 -45.85
C ARG A 92 -19.53 58.69 -44.54
N LYS A 93 -19.59 59.87 -43.90
CA LYS A 93 -18.93 60.14 -42.62
C LYS A 93 -19.48 59.28 -41.48
N ARG A 94 -20.78 58.97 -41.49
CA ARG A 94 -21.37 58.02 -40.54
C ARG A 94 -20.80 56.62 -40.77
N MET A 95 -20.81 56.12 -42.00
CA MET A 95 -20.28 54.79 -42.32
C MET A 95 -18.77 54.68 -42.00
N GLU A 96 -17.99 55.72 -42.29
CA GLU A 96 -16.57 55.77 -41.95
C GLU A 96 -16.32 55.78 -40.44
N LYS A 97 -17.13 56.53 -39.68
CA LYS A 97 -17.08 56.50 -38.21
C LYS A 97 -17.41 55.11 -37.68
N ASP A 98 -18.50 54.51 -38.16
CA ASP A 98 -18.97 53.20 -37.70
C ASP A 98 -17.93 52.12 -38.02
N LEU A 99 -17.29 52.17 -39.20
CA LEU A 99 -16.20 51.25 -39.57
C LEU A 99 -14.95 51.45 -38.70
N ASN A 100 -14.57 52.70 -38.41
CA ASN A 100 -13.43 52.98 -37.53
C ASN A 100 -13.71 52.58 -36.08
N GLU A 101 -14.93 52.78 -35.60
CA GLU A 101 -15.37 52.36 -34.26
C GLU A 101 -15.40 50.83 -34.16
N LEU A 102 -15.92 50.13 -35.18
CA LEU A 102 -15.89 48.67 -35.25
C LEU A 102 -14.45 48.14 -35.26
N GLN A 103 -13.56 48.72 -36.07
CA GLN A 103 -12.14 48.33 -36.09
C GLN A 103 -11.49 48.56 -34.72
N GLY A 104 -11.75 49.70 -34.08
CA GLY A 104 -11.24 49.99 -32.74
C GLY A 104 -11.74 49.03 -31.66
N LEU A 105 -13.01 48.60 -31.72
CA LEU A 105 -13.58 47.61 -30.81
C LEU A 105 -12.97 46.22 -31.03
N ILE A 106 -12.74 45.84 -32.29
CA ILE A 106 -12.08 44.57 -32.65
C ILE A 106 -10.66 44.56 -32.07
N ASP A 107 -9.87 45.60 -32.33
CA ASP A 107 -8.48 45.67 -31.86
C ASP A 107 -8.40 45.75 -30.34
N ALA A 108 -9.28 46.52 -29.69
CA ALA A 108 -9.34 46.59 -28.23
C ALA A 108 -9.71 45.23 -27.61
N HIS A 109 -10.61 44.46 -28.22
CA HIS A 109 -10.98 43.14 -27.73
C HIS A 109 -9.79 42.16 -27.79
N PHE A 110 -9.08 42.13 -28.93
CA PHE A 110 -7.91 41.26 -29.09
C PHE A 110 -6.74 41.67 -28.19
N GLU A 111 -6.44 42.96 -28.10
CA GLU A 111 -5.36 43.47 -27.25
C GLU A 111 -5.65 43.26 -25.76
N ASN A 112 -6.90 43.45 -25.32
CA ASN A 112 -7.28 43.16 -23.94
C ASN A 112 -7.17 41.67 -23.63
N ARG A 113 -7.72 40.81 -24.50
CA ARG A 113 -7.62 39.34 -24.35
C ARG A 113 -6.17 38.87 -24.31
N LYS A 114 -5.33 39.39 -25.21
CA LYS A 114 -3.91 39.04 -25.27
C LYS A 114 -3.16 39.45 -24.00
N LYS A 115 -3.39 40.67 -23.50
CA LYS A 115 -2.78 41.14 -22.24
C LYS A 115 -3.23 40.29 -21.05
N GLU A 116 -4.53 40.02 -20.94
CA GLU A 116 -5.08 39.16 -19.89
C GLU A 116 -4.51 37.73 -19.95
N GLU A 117 -4.36 37.17 -21.15
CA GLU A 117 -3.75 35.84 -21.34
C GLU A 117 -2.27 35.83 -20.96
N GLU A 118 -1.49 36.84 -21.37
CA GLU A 118 -0.08 36.97 -21.01
C GLU A 118 0.11 37.13 -19.48
N GLU A 119 -0.73 37.92 -18.82
CA GLU A 119 -0.73 38.07 -17.36
C GLU A 119 -1.10 36.76 -16.65
N LEU A 120 -2.12 36.05 -17.16
CA LEU A 120 -2.55 34.78 -16.59
C LEU A 120 -1.47 33.70 -16.77
N ILE A 121 -0.79 33.66 -17.91
CA ILE A 121 0.34 32.76 -18.17
C ILE A 121 1.49 33.10 -17.21
N SER A 122 1.88 34.38 -17.11
CA SER A 122 2.94 34.81 -16.18
C SER A 122 2.64 34.44 -14.72
N LEU A 123 1.39 34.59 -14.30
CA LEU A 123 0.96 34.21 -12.95
C LEU A 123 1.00 32.70 -12.74
N LYS A 124 0.54 31.91 -13.72
CA LYS A 124 0.60 30.44 -13.69
C LYS A 124 2.05 29.97 -13.61
N ASP A 125 2.94 30.51 -14.44
CA ASP A 125 4.36 30.17 -14.45
C ASP A 125 5.00 30.45 -13.08
N ARG A 126 4.68 31.59 -12.44
CA ARG A 126 5.15 31.90 -11.07
C ARG A 126 4.59 30.96 -10.01
N ILE A 127 3.36 30.49 -10.16
CA ILE A 127 2.77 29.50 -9.24
C ILE A 127 3.44 28.14 -9.44
N GLU A 128 3.60 27.72 -10.69
CA GLU A 128 4.25 26.46 -11.07
C GLU A 128 5.70 26.45 -10.61
N HIS A 129 6.44 27.53 -10.83
CA HIS A 129 7.83 27.65 -10.36
C HIS A 129 7.92 27.49 -8.84
N ARG A 130 7.05 28.16 -8.06
CA ARG A 130 7.02 27.99 -6.60
C ARG A 130 6.60 26.58 -6.16
N ARG A 131 5.72 25.91 -6.92
CA ARG A 131 5.36 24.51 -6.66
C ARG A 131 6.54 23.59 -6.93
N ALA A 132 7.25 23.78 -8.04
CA ALA A 132 8.46 23.05 -8.39
C ALA A 132 9.55 23.23 -7.33
N GLU A 133 9.80 24.46 -6.88
CA GLU A 133 10.77 24.75 -5.81
C GLU A 133 10.41 24.05 -4.50
N ARG A 134 9.14 24.08 -4.07
CA ARG A 134 8.71 23.35 -2.86
C ARG A 134 8.88 21.85 -3.04
N ALA A 135 8.54 21.30 -4.21
CA ALA A 135 8.73 19.89 -4.50
C ALA A 135 10.21 19.51 -4.48
N GLU A 136 11.09 20.35 -5.02
CA GLU A 136 12.54 20.15 -5.01
C GLU A 136 13.11 20.24 -3.59
N GLN A 137 12.70 21.24 -2.80
CA GLN A 137 13.07 21.33 -1.38
C GLN A 137 12.66 20.08 -0.60
N GLN A 138 11.45 19.56 -0.87
CA GLN A 138 10.97 18.33 -0.24
C GLN A 138 11.78 17.11 -0.69
N ARG A 139 12.15 17.02 -1.97
CA ARG A 139 13.03 15.96 -2.49
C ARG A 139 14.40 16.01 -1.82
N ILE A 140 15.04 17.17 -1.75
CA ILE A 140 16.35 17.35 -1.10
C ILE A 140 16.27 16.97 0.39
N ARG A 141 15.20 17.36 1.10
CA ARG A 141 15.00 16.95 2.50
C ARG A 141 14.84 15.43 2.63
N SER A 142 14.03 14.82 1.77
CA SER A 142 13.82 13.37 1.78
C SER A 142 15.08 12.59 1.44
N GLU A 143 15.90 13.10 0.52
CA GLU A 143 17.16 12.49 0.11
C GLU A 143 18.20 12.58 1.22
N ARG A 144 18.35 13.75 1.84
CA ARG A 144 19.24 13.94 3.01
C ARG A 144 18.82 13.06 4.18
N GLU A 145 17.52 12.93 4.45
CA GLU A 145 17.04 12.07 5.53
C GLU A 145 17.27 10.58 5.19
N LYS A 146 17.04 10.18 3.95
CA LYS A 146 17.34 8.83 3.47
C LYS A 146 18.83 8.51 3.54
N GLU A 147 19.71 9.47 3.22
CA GLU A 147 21.16 9.33 3.35
C GLU A 147 21.58 9.15 4.82
N ARG A 148 21.00 9.93 5.74
CA ARG A 148 21.26 9.77 7.18
C ARG A 148 20.82 8.39 7.69
N GLN A 149 19.63 7.96 7.30
CA GLN A 149 19.13 6.63 7.63
C GLN A 149 19.99 5.52 7.02
N ALA A 150 20.43 5.69 5.77
CA ALA A 150 21.34 4.76 5.11
C ALA A 150 22.69 4.66 5.82
N ARG A 151 23.28 5.79 6.24
CA ARG A 151 24.54 5.80 7.00
C ARG A 151 24.41 5.09 8.35
N VAL A 152 23.31 5.31 9.07
CA VAL A 152 23.04 4.62 10.33
C VAL A 152 22.80 3.13 10.11
N ALA A 153 22.08 2.76 9.05
CA ALA A 153 21.86 1.37 8.69
C ALA A 153 23.16 0.67 8.25
N GLU A 154 24.05 1.36 7.54
CA GLU A 154 25.37 0.86 7.13
C GLU A 154 26.31 0.70 8.32
N GLU A 155 26.36 1.67 9.25
CA GLU A 155 27.11 1.55 10.50
C GLU A 155 26.62 0.37 11.34
N ARG A 156 25.29 0.22 11.45
CA ARG A 156 24.66 -0.90 12.13
C ARG A 156 24.98 -2.23 11.44
N ALA A 157 24.92 -2.27 10.10
CA ALA A 157 25.25 -3.45 9.32
C ALA A 157 26.73 -3.84 9.46
N ARG A 158 27.65 -2.87 9.49
CA ARG A 158 29.08 -3.11 9.72
C ARG A 158 29.34 -3.64 11.14
N ARG A 159 28.66 -3.09 12.14
CA ARG A 159 28.73 -3.59 13.52
C ARG A 159 28.17 -5.00 13.63
N GLU A 160 27.06 -5.29 12.97
CA GLU A 160 26.47 -6.63 12.91
C GLU A 160 27.38 -7.62 12.14
N GLU A 161 28.09 -7.19 11.10
CA GLU A 161 29.07 -8.00 10.37
C GLU A 161 30.31 -8.31 11.23
N GLU A 162 30.83 -7.33 11.99
CA GLU A 162 31.95 -7.53 12.92
C GLU A 162 31.54 -8.41 14.12
N GLU A 163 30.34 -8.22 14.68
CA GLU A 163 29.78 -9.08 15.73
C GLU A 163 29.48 -10.50 15.22
N ALA A 164 29.01 -10.65 13.98
CA ALA A 164 28.83 -11.94 13.33
C ALA A 164 30.17 -12.64 13.06
N ARG A 165 31.20 -11.90 12.63
CA ARG A 165 32.56 -12.43 12.44
C ARG A 165 33.16 -12.89 13.77
N LYS A 166 33.05 -12.07 14.82
CA LYS A 166 33.52 -12.43 16.17
C LYS A 166 32.75 -13.61 16.75
N LYS A 167 31.43 -13.67 16.54
CA LYS A 167 30.61 -14.81 16.94
C LYS A 167 30.97 -16.08 16.17
N ALA A 168 31.27 -15.98 14.88
CA ALA A 168 31.74 -17.10 14.08
C ALA A 168 33.14 -17.57 14.51
N GLU A 169 34.04 -16.65 14.86
CA GLU A 169 35.37 -16.95 15.38
C GLU A 169 35.31 -17.54 16.80
N GLU A 170 34.47 -17.01 17.69
CA GLU A 170 34.21 -17.60 19.00
C GLU A 170 33.55 -18.96 18.90
N ASP A 171 32.60 -19.16 17.99
CA ASP A 171 31.99 -20.46 17.75
C ASP A 171 33.01 -21.43 17.13
N ALA A 172 33.94 -20.97 16.28
CA ALA A 172 35.03 -21.79 15.76
C ALA A 172 36.08 -22.10 16.82
N ARG A 173 36.41 -21.15 17.71
CA ARG A 173 37.33 -21.35 18.85
C ARG A 173 36.71 -22.24 19.91
N LYS A 174 35.42 -22.06 20.22
CA LYS A 174 34.62 -22.95 21.07
C LYS A 174 34.52 -24.32 20.43
N LYS A 175 34.23 -24.44 19.13
CA LYS A 175 34.25 -25.74 18.41
C LYS A 175 35.64 -26.37 18.39
N LYS A 176 36.73 -25.61 18.27
CA LYS A 176 38.10 -26.12 18.28
C LYS A 176 38.50 -26.59 19.68
N ALA A 177 38.18 -25.83 20.72
CA ALA A 177 38.38 -26.22 22.12
C ALA A 177 37.50 -27.43 22.51
N PHE A 178 36.23 -27.40 22.11
CA PHE A 178 35.27 -28.49 22.30
C PHE A 178 35.67 -29.71 21.49
N SER A 179 36.19 -29.57 20.26
CA SER A 179 36.70 -30.68 19.42
C SER A 179 38.00 -31.28 19.95
N ASN A 180 38.88 -30.48 20.58
CA ASN A 180 40.08 -31.01 21.22
C ASN A 180 39.74 -31.73 22.54
N MET A 181 38.67 -31.33 23.22
CA MET A 181 38.10 -32.02 24.38
C MET A 181 37.20 -33.21 23.98
N LEU A 182 36.62 -33.18 22.78
CA LEU A 182 35.79 -34.21 22.16
C LEU A 182 36.47 -34.85 20.95
N HIS A 183 37.70 -35.31 21.13
CA HIS A 183 38.12 -36.56 20.49
C HIS A 183 37.34 -37.76 21.07
N PHE A 184 36.02 -37.61 21.17
CA PHE A 184 35.03 -38.62 21.51
C PHE A 184 33.84 -38.43 20.56
N GLY A 185 33.93 -39.08 19.39
CA GLY A 185 32.77 -39.54 18.62
C GLY A 185 32.00 -38.51 17.78
N GLY A 186 32.42 -38.33 16.51
CA GLY A 186 31.53 -38.25 15.34
C GLY A 186 30.56 -37.06 15.15
N TYR A 187 30.38 -36.17 16.12
CA TYR A 187 29.34 -35.13 16.03
C TYR A 187 29.74 -33.88 15.21
N LEU A 188 31.03 -33.55 15.13
CA LEU A 188 31.52 -32.31 14.50
C LEU A 188 31.51 -32.32 12.95
N GLN A 189 31.55 -33.48 12.30
CA GLN A 189 31.55 -33.58 10.83
C GLN A 189 30.22 -33.18 10.18
N LYS A 190 29.12 -33.13 10.94
CA LYS A 190 27.81 -32.66 10.44
C LYS A 190 27.67 -31.13 10.48
N THR A 191 28.49 -30.43 11.27
CA THR A 191 28.36 -28.98 11.48
C THR A 191 29.06 -28.11 10.42
N GLU A 192 30.18 -28.56 9.82
CA GLU A 192 30.88 -27.76 8.80
C GLU A 192 30.16 -27.73 7.43
N LYS A 193 29.41 -28.79 7.08
CA LYS A 193 28.61 -28.84 5.83
C LYS A 193 27.37 -27.93 5.83
N LYS A 194 27.11 -27.21 6.94
CA LYS A 194 26.00 -26.26 7.12
C LYS A 194 26.40 -24.77 6.99
N SER A 195 27.64 -24.48 6.56
CA SER A 195 28.15 -23.09 6.38
C SER A 195 27.70 -22.38 5.10
N GLY A 196 26.76 -22.94 4.35
CA GLY A 196 25.85 -22.18 3.48
C GLY A 196 24.47 -22.36 4.07
N LYS A 197 23.73 -21.28 4.32
CA LYS A 197 22.34 -21.32 4.80
C LYS A 197 21.48 -21.95 3.70
N LYS A 198 21.64 -23.26 3.47
CA LYS A 198 20.81 -24.04 2.57
C LYS A 198 19.41 -23.85 3.11
N GLN A 199 18.58 -23.15 2.33
CA GLN A 199 17.19 -22.91 2.66
C GLN A 199 16.60 -24.21 3.20
N THR A 200 16.10 -24.18 4.43
CA THR A 200 15.62 -25.41 5.07
C THR A 200 14.51 -26.01 4.20
N GLU A 201 14.32 -27.33 4.21
CA GLU A 201 13.21 -27.95 3.45
C GLU A 201 11.86 -27.33 3.83
N ARG A 202 11.72 -26.85 5.07
CA ARG A 202 10.57 -26.08 5.55
C ARG A 202 10.42 -24.74 4.82
N GLU A 203 11.49 -23.96 4.70
CA GLU A 203 11.49 -22.70 3.95
C GLU A 203 11.26 -22.91 2.46
N LYS A 204 11.83 -23.97 1.85
CA LYS A 204 11.57 -24.29 0.44
C LYS A 204 10.11 -24.66 0.22
N LYS A 205 9.53 -25.49 1.09
CA LYS A 205 8.10 -25.82 1.04
C LYS A 205 7.24 -24.55 1.17
N LYS A 206 7.56 -23.67 2.13
CA LYS A 206 6.83 -22.41 2.31
C LYS A 206 6.93 -21.53 1.06
N LYS A 207 8.12 -21.41 0.47
CA LYS A 207 8.37 -20.64 -0.76
C LYS A 207 7.57 -21.19 -1.95
N ILE A 208 7.63 -22.51 -2.19
CA ILE A 208 6.89 -23.16 -3.28
C ILE A 208 5.37 -23.00 -3.09
N LEU A 209 4.87 -23.14 -1.85
CA LEU A 209 3.45 -22.96 -1.57
C LEU A 209 3.00 -21.51 -1.74
N SER A 210 3.82 -20.53 -1.35
CA SER A 210 3.51 -19.12 -1.60
C SER A 210 3.54 -18.77 -3.09
N GLU A 211 4.45 -19.36 -3.87
CA GLU A 211 4.51 -19.17 -5.33
C GLU A 211 3.29 -19.77 -6.05
N ARG A 212 2.78 -20.91 -5.56
CA ARG A 212 1.56 -21.54 -6.08
C ARG A 212 0.28 -20.80 -5.67
N ARG A 213 0.30 -20.07 -4.55
CA ARG A 213 -0.87 -19.36 -4.04
C ARG A 213 -1.09 -18.08 -4.84
N LYS A 214 -2.11 -18.08 -5.70
CA LYS A 214 -2.55 -16.88 -6.42
C LYS A 214 -3.38 -16.01 -5.46
N PRO A 215 -3.04 -14.73 -5.24
CA PRO A 215 -3.90 -13.83 -4.48
C PRO A 215 -5.23 -13.68 -5.21
N LEU A 216 -6.33 -13.74 -4.47
CA LEU A 216 -7.67 -13.58 -5.00
C LEU A 216 -8.09 -12.13 -4.79
N ASN A 217 -8.40 -11.42 -5.87
CA ASN A 217 -9.08 -10.14 -5.81
C ASN A 217 -10.55 -10.39 -6.16
N ILE A 218 -11.45 -10.19 -5.20
CA ILE A 218 -12.88 -10.56 -5.30
C ILE A 218 -13.78 -9.30 -5.24
N ASP A 219 -13.27 -8.20 -4.68
CA ASP A 219 -14.07 -7.05 -4.23
C ASP A 219 -14.67 -6.20 -5.35
N HIS A 220 -14.20 -6.38 -6.60
CA HIS A 220 -14.63 -5.59 -7.76
C HIS A 220 -15.17 -6.44 -8.90
N LEU A 221 -15.68 -7.65 -8.62
CA LEU A 221 -16.26 -8.56 -9.61
C LEU A 221 -17.79 -8.54 -9.61
N ASN A 222 -18.38 -8.62 -10.81
CA ASN A 222 -19.82 -8.78 -11.00
C ASN A 222 -20.27 -10.23 -10.68
N GLU A 223 -21.56 -10.44 -10.39
CA GLU A 223 -22.11 -11.74 -9.97
C GLU A 223 -21.79 -12.89 -10.93
N ASP A 224 -21.94 -12.68 -12.24
CA ASP A 224 -21.63 -13.70 -13.24
C ASP A 224 -20.14 -14.07 -13.23
N LYS A 225 -19.26 -13.07 -13.08
CA LYS A 225 -17.81 -13.31 -12.98
C LYS A 225 -17.43 -14.01 -11.68
N LEU A 226 -18.15 -13.75 -10.60
CA LEU A 226 -17.96 -14.46 -9.32
C LEU A 226 -18.36 -15.94 -9.45
N ARG A 227 -19.46 -16.25 -10.15
CA ARG A 227 -19.88 -17.63 -10.42
C ARG A 227 -18.84 -18.39 -11.25
N ASP A 228 -18.28 -17.74 -12.27
CA ASP A 228 -17.22 -18.36 -13.08
C ASP A 228 -15.92 -18.55 -12.28
N LYS A 229 -15.52 -17.56 -11.47
CA LYS A 229 -14.37 -17.70 -10.55
C LYS A 229 -14.57 -18.80 -9.52
N ALA A 230 -15.78 -18.97 -8.99
CA ALA A 230 -16.09 -20.06 -8.08
C ALA A 230 -15.93 -21.43 -8.75
N LYS A 231 -16.39 -21.58 -10.01
CA LYS A 231 -16.21 -22.81 -10.79
C LYS A 231 -14.72 -23.09 -11.08
N GLU A 232 -13.95 -22.07 -11.44
CA GLU A 232 -12.50 -22.21 -11.67
C GLU A 232 -11.77 -22.67 -10.41
N LEU A 233 -12.07 -22.06 -9.25
CA LEU A 233 -11.47 -22.45 -7.97
C LEU A 233 -11.88 -23.86 -7.55
N TRP A 234 -13.15 -24.22 -7.76
CA TRP A 234 -13.65 -25.56 -7.50
C TRP A 234 -12.92 -26.61 -8.35
N GLN A 235 -12.77 -26.36 -9.66
CA GLN A 235 -12.01 -27.25 -10.55
C GLN A 235 -10.55 -27.37 -10.10
N SER A 236 -9.91 -26.25 -9.73
CA SER A 236 -8.53 -26.27 -9.22
C SER A 236 -8.38 -27.08 -7.94
N ILE A 237 -9.36 -27.06 -7.03
CA ILE A 237 -9.35 -27.88 -5.81
C ILE A 237 -9.51 -29.35 -6.19
N HIS A 238 -10.45 -29.67 -7.07
CA HIS A 238 -10.69 -31.02 -7.54
C HIS A 238 -9.44 -31.65 -8.19
N ASP A 239 -8.74 -30.90 -9.04
CA ASP A 239 -7.52 -31.37 -9.69
C ASP A 239 -6.39 -31.62 -8.66
N LEU A 240 -6.23 -30.74 -7.67
CA LEU A 240 -5.27 -30.93 -6.57
C LEU A 240 -5.59 -32.15 -5.70
N GLU A 241 -6.88 -32.44 -5.48
CA GLU A 241 -7.32 -33.65 -4.77
C GLU A 241 -7.03 -34.92 -5.56
N ALA A 242 -7.24 -34.90 -6.88
CA ALA A 242 -6.89 -36.01 -7.77
C ALA A 242 -5.38 -36.28 -7.77
N GLU A 243 -4.54 -35.25 -7.91
CA GLU A 243 -3.08 -35.38 -7.83
C GLU A 243 -2.63 -35.94 -6.47
N LYS A 244 -3.23 -35.46 -5.37
CA LYS A 244 -2.96 -35.97 -4.03
C LYS A 244 -3.31 -37.46 -3.92
N PHE A 245 -4.44 -37.89 -4.46
CA PHE A 245 -4.84 -39.29 -4.45
C PHE A 245 -3.85 -40.17 -5.22
N GLU A 246 -3.47 -39.76 -6.43
CA GLU A 246 -2.47 -40.50 -7.21
C GLU A 246 -1.12 -40.62 -6.47
N LEU A 247 -0.65 -39.53 -5.85
CA LEU A 247 0.60 -39.54 -5.09
C LEU A 247 0.51 -40.45 -3.86
N GLN A 248 -0.65 -40.53 -3.21
CA GLN A 248 -0.88 -41.46 -2.10
C GLN A 248 -0.82 -42.93 -2.57
N GLU A 249 -1.44 -43.27 -3.70
CA GLU A 249 -1.38 -44.62 -4.27
C GLU A 249 0.05 -44.97 -4.73
N LYS A 250 0.74 -44.05 -5.40
CA LYS A 250 2.16 -44.18 -5.77
C LYS A 250 3.02 -44.43 -4.53
N PHE A 251 2.79 -43.70 -3.43
CA PHE A 251 3.52 -43.89 -2.18
C PHE A 251 3.25 -45.26 -1.54
N LYS A 252 2.01 -45.74 -1.53
CA LYS A 252 1.68 -47.10 -1.05
C LYS A 252 2.40 -48.18 -1.86
N ARG A 253 2.42 -48.04 -3.19
CA ARG A 253 3.14 -48.96 -4.09
C ARG A 253 4.64 -48.94 -3.83
N GLN A 254 5.26 -47.76 -3.76
CA GLN A 254 6.69 -47.62 -3.44
C GLN A 254 7.03 -48.23 -2.08
N LYS A 255 6.18 -48.05 -1.07
CA LYS A 255 6.36 -48.66 0.25
C LYS A 255 6.38 -50.19 0.18
N TYR A 256 5.56 -50.79 -0.68
CA TYR A 256 5.59 -52.23 -0.93
C TYR A 256 6.86 -52.65 -1.68
N GLU A 257 7.23 -51.95 -2.75
CA GLU A 257 8.45 -52.22 -3.53
C GLU A 257 9.70 -52.15 -2.64
N VAL A 258 9.83 -51.12 -1.80
CA VAL A 258 10.92 -51.00 -0.83
C VAL A 258 10.94 -52.17 0.15
N ARG A 259 9.77 -52.61 0.65
CA ARG A 259 9.68 -53.78 1.53
C ARG A 259 10.18 -55.05 0.83
N VAL A 260 9.71 -55.30 -0.40
CA VAL A 260 10.12 -56.45 -1.19
C VAL A 260 11.62 -56.44 -1.44
N VAL A 261 12.18 -55.30 -1.85
CA VAL A 261 13.62 -55.14 -2.10
C VAL A 261 14.43 -55.39 -0.82
N LEU A 262 14.01 -54.85 0.32
CA LEU A 262 14.68 -55.09 1.61
C LEU A 262 14.65 -56.56 2.00
N THR A 263 13.52 -57.25 1.79
CA THR A 263 13.40 -58.68 2.07
C THR A 263 14.23 -59.53 1.09
N SER A 264 14.29 -59.17 -0.19
CA SER A 264 15.12 -59.89 -1.18
C SER A 264 16.61 -59.59 -1.07
N ALA A 265 16.99 -58.40 -0.59
CA ALA A 265 18.38 -58.01 -0.37
C ALA A 265 18.92 -58.47 0.99
N SER A 266 18.05 -58.84 1.93
CA SER A 266 18.44 -59.55 3.15
C SER A 266 18.86 -60.96 2.74
N PRO A 267 20.14 -61.35 2.88
CA PRO A 267 20.56 -62.68 2.50
C PRO A 267 19.80 -63.68 3.36
N CYS A 268 19.06 -64.59 2.72
CA CYS A 268 18.75 -65.89 3.32
C CYS A 268 20.09 -66.63 3.55
N GLY A 269 20.81 -66.26 4.61
CA GLY A 269 21.83 -67.11 5.20
C GLY A 269 21.15 -67.97 6.25
N PRO A 270 21.11 -69.31 6.12
CA PRO A 270 20.69 -70.13 7.24
C PRO A 270 21.63 -69.81 8.41
N ILE A 271 21.07 -69.35 9.52
CA ILE A 271 21.78 -69.30 10.79
C ILE A 271 22.04 -70.78 11.14
N SER A 272 23.21 -71.29 10.75
CA SER A 272 23.65 -72.62 11.11
C SER A 272 23.90 -72.64 12.62
N ALA A 273 22.85 -72.99 13.35
CA ALA A 273 22.94 -73.42 14.74
C ALA A 273 23.64 -74.80 14.78
N VAL A 274 24.95 -74.83 14.55
CA VAL A 274 25.80 -75.95 14.94
C VAL A 274 26.87 -75.38 15.86
N GLY A 275 26.63 -75.58 17.16
CA GLY A 275 27.45 -75.07 18.24
C GLY A 275 28.91 -75.48 18.09
N ARG A 276 29.77 -74.48 17.88
CA ARG A 276 31.20 -74.59 18.20
C ARG A 276 31.34 -74.48 19.72
N ARG A 277 31.16 -75.59 20.44
CA ARG A 277 31.78 -75.76 21.76
C ARG A 277 33.26 -76.10 21.51
N LEU A 278 34.09 -75.07 21.45
CA LEU A 278 35.54 -75.26 21.55
C LEU A 278 35.86 -75.68 22.99
N ARG A 279 36.38 -76.90 23.11
CA ARG A 279 37.15 -77.40 24.25
C ARG A 279 38.23 -76.37 24.62
N LEU A 280 38.28 -75.96 25.87
CA LEU A 280 39.52 -75.61 26.55
C LEU A 280 39.67 -76.58 27.73
N LEU A 281 40.60 -77.52 27.55
CA LEU A 281 41.22 -78.32 28.60
C LEU A 281 42.21 -77.40 29.37
N TYR A 282 42.30 -77.41 30.70
CA TYR A 282 43.20 -78.17 31.61
C TYR A 282 43.29 -77.30 32.93
N PRO A 283 43.90 -77.72 34.07
CA PRO A 283 43.68 -78.89 34.94
C PRO A 283 43.71 -78.57 36.47
N ALA A 284 43.63 -79.65 37.28
CA ALA A 284 43.99 -79.81 38.70
C ALA A 284 43.07 -79.18 39.76
#